data_AF-A0A371J7A1-F1
#
_entry.id   AF-A0A371J7A1-F1
#
_cell.length_a   1.000
_cell.length_b   1.000
_cell.length_c   1.000
_cell.angle_alpha   90.00
_cell.angle_beta   90.00
_cell.angle_gamma   90.00
#
_symmetry.space_group_name_H-M   'P 1'
#
loop_
_entity.id
_entity.type
_entity.pdbx_description
1 polymer ?
#
loop_
_entity_poly.entity_id
_entity_poly.type
_entity_poly.pdbx_seq_one_letter_code
_entity_poly.pdbx_strand_id
1 'polypeptide(L)'
;MCKSHSKNYRKQELDEVSLQLNVIQIGRLATILFIIGCFLNFIEYDKSEKAIFQAMDDATKNLSTDNELQASRIAEVVSVIFLIAISMYTSNALTTLKLRLDKSNLSSNQGWRFIAFFDLVKVMSYAGAAIGYYIATQELEEYQS
;
A
#
# COMPACT_ATOMS: atom_id res chain seq x y z
N MET A 1 6.28 -46.64 24.32
CA MET A 1 6.47 -45.17 24.29
C MET A 1 6.16 -44.67 22.88
N CYS A 2 4.97 -44.10 22.62
CA CYS A 2 4.57 -43.59 21.29
C CYS A 2 3.60 -42.39 21.40
N LYS A 3 3.80 -41.49 22.35
CA LYS A 3 2.95 -40.28 22.56
C LYS A 3 3.63 -38.95 22.20
N SER A 4 4.94 -38.96 21.91
CA SER A 4 5.71 -37.73 21.63
C SER A 4 5.48 -37.20 20.22
N HIS A 5 5.49 -38.06 19.19
CA HIS A 5 5.32 -37.63 17.81
C HIS A 5 3.93 -37.05 17.51
N SER A 6 2.86 -37.68 18.02
CA SER A 6 1.47 -37.21 17.80
C SER A 6 1.19 -35.79 18.32
N LYS A 7 1.81 -35.39 19.44
CA LYS A 7 1.67 -34.02 19.97
C LYS A 7 2.38 -32.98 19.11
N ASN A 8 3.54 -33.34 18.53
CA ASN A 8 4.27 -32.43 17.65
C ASN A 8 3.56 -32.20 16.32
N TYR A 9 3.01 -33.26 15.70
CA TYR A 9 2.21 -33.13 14.47
C TYR A 9 0.99 -32.22 14.66
N ARG A 10 0.25 -32.41 15.76
CA ARG A 10 -0.95 -31.60 16.04
C ARG A 10 -0.64 -30.13 16.33
N LYS A 11 0.51 -29.84 16.93
CA LYS A 11 0.98 -28.48 17.22
C LYS A 11 1.43 -27.76 15.95
N GLN A 12 2.16 -28.47 15.09
CA GLN A 12 2.62 -27.97 13.79
C GLN A 12 1.46 -27.68 12.83
N GLU A 13 0.42 -28.52 12.86
CA GLU A 13 -0.81 -28.30 12.08
C GLU A 13 -1.63 -27.09 12.59
N LEU A 14 -1.70 -26.90 13.92
CA LEU A 14 -2.37 -25.74 14.52
C LEU A 14 -1.65 -24.42 14.19
N ASP A 15 -0.32 -24.42 14.25
CA ASP A 15 0.50 -23.26 13.92
C ASP A 15 0.34 -22.89 12.44
N GLU A 16 0.25 -23.87 11.55
CA GLU A 16 0.03 -23.62 10.13
C GLU A 16 -1.35 -23.01 9.83
N VAL A 17 -2.41 -23.52 10.45
CA VAL A 17 -3.77 -22.96 10.30
C VAL A 17 -3.84 -21.52 10.83
N SER A 18 -3.18 -21.23 11.95
CA SER A 18 -3.13 -19.88 12.51
C SER A 18 -2.43 -18.90 11.57
N LEU A 19 -1.36 -19.35 10.91
CA LEU A 19 -0.59 -18.54 9.99
C LEU A 19 -1.34 -18.29 8.67
N GLN A 20 -2.07 -19.28 8.16
CA GLN A 20 -2.97 -19.11 7.02
C GLN A 20 -4.13 -18.14 7.31
N LEU A 21 -4.70 -18.19 8.52
CA LEU A 21 -5.72 -17.23 8.95
C LEU A 21 -5.17 -15.79 9.02
N ASN A 22 -3.96 -15.62 9.57
CA ASN A 22 -3.28 -14.32 9.59
C ASN A 22 -3.04 -13.78 8.17
N VAL A 23 -2.61 -14.63 7.24
CA VAL A 23 -2.43 -14.29 5.81
C VAL A 23 -3.74 -13.76 5.19
N ILE A 24 -4.87 -14.40 5.49
CA ILE A 24 -6.18 -13.97 4.99
C ILE A 24 -6.61 -12.64 5.63
N GLN A 25 -6.41 -12.47 6.93
CA GLN A 25 -6.78 -11.24 7.64
C GLN A 25 -5.97 -10.04 7.18
N ILE A 26 -4.65 -10.21 7.04
CA ILE A 26 -3.75 -9.17 6.50
C ILE A 26 -4.14 -8.83 5.06
N GLY A 27 -4.43 -9.83 4.24
CA GLY A 27 -4.91 -9.62 2.87
C GLY A 27 -6.19 -8.78 2.82
N ARG A 28 -7.19 -9.11 3.65
CA ARG A 28 -8.46 -8.34 3.73
C ARG A 28 -8.25 -6.91 4.18
N LEU A 29 -7.43 -6.69 5.21
CA LEU A 29 -7.14 -5.35 5.70
C LEU A 29 -6.40 -4.52 4.63
N ALA A 30 -5.44 -5.11 3.93
CA ALA A 30 -4.76 -4.48 2.80
C ALA A 30 -5.73 -4.08 1.69
N THR A 31 -6.71 -4.92 1.37
CA THR A 31 -7.77 -4.59 0.39
C THR A 31 -8.63 -3.43 0.83
N ILE A 32 -9.04 -3.39 2.10
CA ILE A 32 -9.84 -2.28 2.64
C ILE A 32 -9.05 -0.97 2.55
N LEU A 33 -7.78 -0.97 2.97
CA LEU A 33 -6.91 0.20 2.87
C LEU A 33 -6.73 0.65 1.41
N PHE A 34 -6.53 -0.29 0.49
CA PHE A 34 -6.43 0.02 -0.93
C PHE A 34 -7.70 0.69 -1.47
N ILE A 35 -8.89 0.17 -1.12
CA ILE A 35 -10.17 0.76 -1.53
C ILE A 35 -10.32 2.18 -0.96
N ILE A 36 -9.99 2.40 0.31
CA ILE A 36 -10.01 3.73 0.94
C ILE A 36 -9.07 4.68 0.18
N GLY A 37 -7.86 4.22 -0.15
CA GLY A 37 -6.91 4.98 -0.96
C GLY A 37 -7.49 5.39 -2.31
N CYS A 38 -8.20 4.49 -3.00
CA CYS A 38 -8.87 4.81 -4.27
C CYS A 38 -9.94 5.89 -4.11
N PHE A 39 -10.76 5.84 -3.06
CA PHE A 39 -11.78 6.87 -2.82
C PHE A 39 -11.17 8.24 -2.53
N LEU A 40 -10.12 8.29 -1.70
CA LEU A 40 -9.41 9.53 -1.42
C LEU A 40 -8.71 10.08 -2.66
N ASN A 41 -8.20 9.21 -3.53
CA ASN A 41 -7.62 9.60 -4.81
C ASN A 41 -8.65 10.29 -5.72
N PHE A 42 -9.91 9.84 -5.73
CA PHE A 42 -10.97 10.54 -6.47
C PHE A 42 -11.24 11.96 -5.93
N ILE A 43 -11.15 12.15 -4.61
CA ILE A 43 -11.32 13.47 -4.00
C ILE A 43 -10.14 14.37 -4.34
N GLU A 44 -8.92 13.83 -4.34
CA GLU A 44 -7.73 14.54 -4.80
C GLU A 44 -7.88 15.00 -6.26
N TYR A 45 -8.28 14.12 -7.17
CA TYR A 45 -8.52 14.48 -8.57
C TYR A 45 -9.50 15.65 -8.75
N ASP A 46 -10.62 15.67 -8.00
CA ASP A 46 -11.58 16.78 -8.03
C ASP A 46 -10.95 18.11 -7.59
N LYS A 47 -10.04 18.07 -6.60
CA LYS A 47 -9.33 19.27 -6.11
C LYS A 47 -8.27 19.74 -7.09
N SER A 48 -7.49 18.82 -7.65
CA SER A 48 -6.50 19.09 -8.69
C SER A 48 -7.15 19.68 -9.94
N GLU A 49 -8.29 19.14 -10.38
CA GLU A 49 -9.05 19.67 -11.51
C GLU A 49 -9.54 21.11 -11.26
N LYS A 50 -10.08 21.37 -10.07
CA LYS A 50 -10.50 22.73 -9.67
C LYS A 50 -9.34 23.72 -9.64
N ALA A 51 -8.18 23.32 -9.14
CA ALA A 51 -6.98 24.17 -9.15
C ALA A 51 -6.59 24.55 -10.59
N ILE A 52 -6.54 23.58 -11.51
CA ILE A 52 -6.18 23.83 -12.92
C ILE A 52 -7.16 24.81 -13.58
N PHE A 53 -8.46 24.63 -13.41
CA PHE A 53 -9.45 25.52 -14.03
C PHE A 53 -9.43 26.93 -13.42
N GLN A 54 -9.16 27.07 -12.12
CA GLN A 54 -9.07 28.36 -11.45
C GLN A 54 -7.75 29.08 -11.72
N ALA A 55 -6.67 28.35 -12.01
CA ALA A 55 -5.40 28.92 -12.46
C ALA A 55 -5.51 29.60 -13.84
N MET A 56 -6.48 29.20 -14.66
CA MET A 56 -6.74 29.82 -15.97
C MET A 56 -7.50 31.15 -15.87
N ASP A 57 -8.01 31.51 -14.69
CA ASP A 57 -8.71 32.76 -14.43
C ASP A 57 -7.94 33.60 -13.39
N ASP A 58 -7.36 34.71 -13.82
CA ASP A 58 -6.51 35.60 -12.99
C ASP A 58 -7.25 36.12 -11.75
N ALA A 59 -8.59 36.17 -11.77
CA ALA A 59 -9.40 36.62 -10.64
C ALA A 59 -9.43 35.61 -9.46
N THR A 60 -9.08 34.34 -9.70
CA THR A 60 -9.20 33.25 -8.70
C THR A 60 -7.86 32.65 -8.27
N LYS A 61 -6.76 33.34 -8.51
CA LYS A 61 -5.40 32.82 -8.25
C LYS A 61 -5.18 32.31 -6.81
N ASN A 62 -5.68 33.01 -5.80
CA ASN A 62 -5.55 32.55 -4.40
C ASN A 62 -6.36 31.26 -4.13
N LEU A 63 -7.55 31.15 -4.75
CA LEU A 63 -8.41 29.97 -4.63
C LEU A 63 -7.81 28.74 -5.34
N SER A 64 -7.10 28.98 -6.44
CA SER A 64 -6.31 27.97 -7.15
C SER A 64 -5.23 27.38 -6.26
N THR A 65 -4.44 28.23 -5.59
CA THR A 65 -3.35 27.79 -4.69
C THR A 65 -3.89 27.03 -3.48
N ASP A 66 -5.04 27.43 -2.91
CA ASP A 66 -5.69 26.70 -1.82
C ASP A 66 -6.14 25.29 -2.24
N ASN A 67 -6.66 25.15 -3.47
CA ASN A 67 -7.07 23.84 -3.99
C ASN A 67 -5.86 22.98 -4.34
N GLU A 68 -4.76 23.57 -4.82
CA GLU A 68 -3.49 22.89 -5.07
C GLU A 68 -2.87 22.34 -3.78
N LEU A 69 -2.85 23.15 -2.71
CA LEU A 69 -2.39 22.71 -1.39
C LEU A 69 -3.27 21.58 -0.82
N GLN A 70 -4.59 21.69 -0.96
CA GLN A 70 -5.51 20.64 -0.53
C GLN A 70 -5.30 19.34 -1.32
N ALA A 71 -5.14 19.44 -2.64
CA ALA A 71 -4.85 18.29 -3.49
C ALA A 71 -3.54 17.62 -3.08
N SER A 72 -2.46 18.39 -2.90
CA SER A 72 -1.15 17.88 -2.49
C SER A 72 -1.22 17.13 -1.15
N ARG A 73 -1.91 17.70 -0.14
CA ARG A 73 -2.11 17.03 1.16
C ARG A 73 -2.88 15.71 1.03
N ILE A 74 -3.94 15.68 0.22
CA ILE A 74 -4.70 14.44 0.01
C ILE A 74 -3.84 13.42 -0.74
N ALA A 75 -3.07 13.84 -1.75
CA ALA A 75 -2.17 13.00 -2.53
C ALA A 75 -1.08 12.36 -1.66
N GLU A 76 -0.53 13.09 -0.70
CA GLU A 76 0.41 12.57 0.30
C GLU A 76 -0.24 11.45 1.12
N VAL A 77 -1.42 11.72 1.71
CA VAL A 77 -2.17 10.75 2.52
C VAL A 77 -2.53 9.50 1.71
N VAL A 78 -3.00 9.67 0.48
CA VAL A 78 -3.31 8.57 -0.46
C VAL A 78 -2.07 7.73 -0.73
N SER A 79 -0.93 8.37 -0.97
CA SER A 79 0.34 7.68 -1.24
C SER A 79 0.79 6.84 -0.04
N VAL A 80 0.66 7.38 1.18
CA VAL A 80 0.96 6.63 2.42
C VAL A 80 0.01 5.44 2.61
N ILE A 81 -1.30 5.63 2.37
CA ILE A 81 -2.28 4.54 2.48
C ILE A 81 -1.96 3.42 1.48
N PHE A 82 -1.64 3.75 0.23
CA PHE A 82 -1.24 2.76 -0.77
C PHE A 82 0.09 2.07 -0.41
N LEU A 83 1.06 2.82 0.13
CA LEU A 83 2.32 2.26 0.62
C LEU A 83 2.07 1.19 1.69
N ILE A 84 1.22 1.48 2.67
CA ILE A 84 0.86 0.54 3.73
C ILE A 84 0.17 -0.70 3.13
N ALA A 85 -0.86 -0.50 2.29
CA ALA A 85 -1.60 -1.59 1.68
C ALA A 85 -0.70 -2.53 0.86
N ILE A 86 0.20 -1.97 0.05
CA ILE A 86 1.09 -2.75 -0.81
C ILE A 86 2.20 -3.42 0.00
N SER A 87 2.70 -2.78 1.05
CA SER A 87 3.64 -3.42 1.98
C SER A 87 3.00 -4.64 2.65
N MET A 88 1.73 -4.54 3.02
CA MET A 88 0.97 -5.67 3.56
C MET A 88 0.77 -6.79 2.53
N TYR A 89 0.41 -6.46 1.29
CA TYR A 89 0.33 -7.45 0.20
C TYR A 89 1.66 -8.15 -0.06
N THR A 90 2.76 -7.39 -0.07
CA THR A 90 4.12 -7.91 -0.28
C THR A 90 4.51 -8.88 0.82
N SER A 91 4.29 -8.49 2.09
CA SER A 91 4.54 -9.33 3.26
C SER A 91 3.70 -10.62 3.20
N ASN A 92 2.44 -10.50 2.77
CA ASN A 92 1.53 -11.63 2.63
C ASN A 92 1.97 -12.62 1.54
N ALA A 93 2.39 -12.11 0.38
CA ALA A 93 2.94 -12.88 -0.72
C ALA A 93 4.22 -13.62 -0.31
N LEU A 94 5.12 -12.94 0.42
CA LEU A 94 6.36 -13.52 0.91
C LEU A 94 6.11 -14.63 1.95
N THR A 95 5.16 -14.43 2.85
CA THR A 95 4.77 -15.43 3.86
C THR A 95 4.17 -16.66 3.20
N THR A 96 3.31 -16.46 2.20
CA THR A 96 2.71 -17.54 1.40
C THR A 96 3.76 -18.29 0.60
N LEU A 97 4.76 -17.61 0.04
CA LEU A 97 5.88 -18.22 -0.67
C LEU A 97 6.72 -19.12 0.26
N LYS A 98 7.06 -18.64 1.47
CA LYS A 98 7.78 -19.43 2.47
C LYS A 98 7.02 -20.72 2.81
N LEU A 99 5.72 -20.62 3.08
CA LEU A 99 4.89 -21.80 3.36
C LEU A 99 4.86 -22.82 2.23
N ARG A 100 4.88 -22.36 0.96
CA ARG A 100 4.87 -23.25 -0.20
C ARG A 100 6.22 -23.90 -0.46
N LEU A 101 7.32 -23.19 -0.20
CA LEU A 101 8.69 -23.70 -0.31
C LEU A 101 8.96 -24.80 0.72
N ASP A 102 8.46 -24.66 1.95
CA ASP A 102 8.61 -25.69 2.99
C ASP A 102 7.81 -26.98 2.68
N LYS A 103 6.82 -26.91 1.78
CA LYS A 103 5.94 -28.03 1.42
C LYS A 103 6.32 -28.80 0.15
N SER A 104 7.25 -28.32 -0.68
CA SER A 104 7.53 -28.96 -1.97
C SER A 104 8.93 -28.66 -2.57
N ASN A 105 9.57 -29.69 -3.13
CA ASN A 105 10.67 -29.53 -4.09
C ASN A 105 10.11 -28.92 -5.38
N LEU A 106 10.12 -27.59 -5.49
CA LEU A 106 9.31 -26.87 -6.48
C LEU A 106 10.14 -26.33 -7.66
N SER A 107 9.91 -26.89 -8.86
CA SER A 107 10.51 -26.44 -10.12
C SER A 107 9.83 -25.21 -10.76
N SER A 108 8.80 -24.61 -10.14
CA SER A 108 8.06 -23.45 -10.70
C SER A 108 8.24 -22.12 -9.94
N ASN A 109 9.34 -21.96 -9.21
CA ASN A 109 9.63 -20.84 -8.31
C ASN A 109 9.79 -19.45 -9.00
N GLN A 110 9.75 -19.37 -10.34
CA GLN A 110 9.98 -18.10 -11.06
C GLN A 110 8.80 -17.11 -10.99
N GLY A 111 7.55 -17.59 -11.12
CA GLY A 111 6.38 -16.69 -11.13
C GLY A 111 6.17 -15.93 -9.82
N TRP A 112 6.37 -16.60 -8.69
CA TRP A 112 6.23 -15.97 -7.37
C TRP A 112 7.35 -14.97 -7.06
N ARG A 113 8.57 -15.24 -7.53
CA ARG A 113 9.68 -14.29 -7.45
C ARG A 113 9.41 -13.03 -8.27
N PHE A 114 8.84 -13.20 -9.46
CA PHE A 114 8.44 -12.08 -10.31
C PHE A 114 7.37 -11.21 -9.62
N ILE A 115 6.33 -11.83 -9.05
CA ILE A 115 5.30 -11.11 -8.29
C ILE A 115 5.91 -10.32 -7.12
N ALA A 116 6.76 -10.96 -6.32
CA ALA A 116 7.41 -10.31 -5.17
C ALA A 116 8.32 -9.13 -5.60
N PHE A 117 9.01 -9.24 -6.74
CA PHE A 117 9.81 -8.15 -7.28
C PHE A 117 8.95 -6.95 -7.69
N PHE A 118 7.86 -7.18 -8.43
CA PHE A 118 6.96 -6.10 -8.83
C PHE A 118 6.27 -5.43 -7.65
N ASP A 119 5.92 -6.21 -6.62
CA ASP A 119 5.35 -5.65 -5.40
C ASP A 119 6.37 -4.76 -4.66
N LEU A 120 7.65 -5.15 -4.62
CA LEU A 120 8.71 -4.31 -4.07
C LEU A 120 8.92 -3.02 -4.87
N VAL A 121 8.87 -3.09 -6.21
CA VAL A 121 8.92 -1.88 -7.06
C VAL A 121 7.77 -0.94 -6.71
N LYS A 122 6.55 -1.45 -6.56
CA LYS A 122 5.40 -0.62 -6.15
C LYS A 122 5.63 0.03 -4.79
N VAL A 123 6.11 -0.70 -3.79
CA VAL A 123 6.45 -0.13 -2.46
C VAL A 123 7.39 1.06 -2.62
N MET A 124 8.46 0.91 -3.39
CA MET A 124 9.42 1.99 -3.63
C MET A 124 8.78 3.19 -4.36
N SER A 125 7.90 2.95 -5.34
CA SER A 125 7.18 4.01 -6.05
C SER A 125 6.27 4.81 -5.13
N TYR A 126 5.47 4.16 -4.28
CA TYR A 126 4.58 4.86 -3.35
C TYR A 126 5.33 5.56 -2.22
N ALA A 127 6.47 5.02 -1.78
CA ALA A 127 7.36 5.72 -0.84
C ALA A 127 7.92 7.00 -1.47
N GLY A 128 8.39 6.93 -2.72
CA GLY A 128 8.86 8.10 -3.46
C GLY A 128 7.74 9.14 -3.67
N ALA A 129 6.54 8.70 -4.02
CA ALA A 129 5.38 9.58 -4.17
C ALA A 129 5.03 10.30 -2.86
N ALA A 130 4.97 9.57 -1.73
CA ALA A 130 4.69 10.17 -0.43
C ALA A 130 5.71 11.24 -0.05
N ILE A 131 7.01 10.99 -0.25
CA ILE A 131 8.07 11.97 -0.01
C ILE A 131 7.93 13.18 -0.95
N GLY A 132 7.66 12.94 -2.23
CA GLY A 132 7.48 14.01 -3.21
C GLY A 132 6.34 14.95 -2.86
N TYR A 133 5.16 14.40 -2.52
CA TYR A 133 4.00 15.21 -2.11
C TYR A 133 4.21 15.90 -0.76
N TYR A 134 4.95 15.28 0.17
CA TYR A 134 5.32 15.96 1.41
C TYR A 134 6.14 17.22 1.15
N ILE A 135 7.18 17.11 0.31
CA ILE A 135 8.02 18.27 -0.06
C ILE A 135 7.19 19.34 -0.78
N ALA A 136 6.39 18.94 -1.78
CA ALA A 136 5.54 19.88 -2.52
C ALA A 136 4.54 20.60 -1.61
N THR A 137 3.98 19.89 -0.62
CA THR A 137 3.07 20.49 0.37
C THR A 137 3.79 21.53 1.23
N GLN A 138 5.03 21.26 1.67
CA GLN A 138 5.81 22.24 2.44
C GLN A 138 6.13 23.49 1.63
N GLU A 139 6.54 23.33 0.36
CA GLU A 139 6.82 24.46 -0.53
C GLU A 139 5.55 25.33 -0.71
N LEU A 140 4.39 24.71 -0.96
CA LEU A 140 3.12 25.42 -1.10
C LEU A 140 2.69 26.16 0.18
N GLU A 141 2.94 25.58 1.36
CA GLU A 141 2.68 26.24 2.65
C GLU A 141 3.56 27.48 2.86
N GLU A 142 4.84 27.41 2.47
CA GLU A 142 5.77 28.56 2.54
C GLU A 142 5.36 29.69 1.59
N TYR A 143 4.79 29.37 0.41
CA TYR A 143 4.29 30.39 -0.52
C TYR A 143 3.05 31.15 -0.01
N GLN A 144 2.32 30.62 0.97
CA GLN A 144 1.13 31.25 1.54
C GLN A 144 1.40 32.10 2.80
N SER A 145 2.59 32.00 3.40
CA SER A 145 3.01 32.76 4.60
C SER A 145 3.65 34.11 4.27
#